data_AF-A0AAD0F9Z0-F1
#
_entry.id   AF-A0AAD0F9Z0-F1
#
_cell.length_a   1.000
_cell.length_b   1.000
_cell.length_c   1.000
_cell.angle_alpha   90.00
_cell.angle_beta   90.00
_cell.angle_gamma   90.00
#
_symmetry.space_group_name_H-M   'P 1'
#
loop_
_entity.id
_entity.type
_entity.pdbx_description
1 polymer ?
#
loop_
_entity_poly.entity_id
_entity_poly.type
_entity_poly.pdbx_seq_one_letter_code
_entity_poly.pdbx_strand_id
1 'polypeptide(L)'
;MDRKRSHLLPLVGLITLLAGCTEEKVPEPTADNCGPQLYEKNLASLSKEANRKEFIANCESFLAAKKMTGWKFEKSPKGKY
;
A
#
# COMPACT_ATOMS: atom_id res chain seq x y z
N MET A 1 -38.50 -54.50 1.98
CA MET A 1 -38.43 -53.16 2.59
C MET A 1 -36.99 -52.80 2.86
N ASP A 2 -36.59 -51.77 2.14
CA ASP A 2 -35.30 -51.10 2.08
C ASP A 2 -34.81 -50.53 3.40
N ARG A 3 -33.47 -50.54 3.59
CA ARG A 3 -32.69 -49.29 3.74
C ARG A 3 -31.20 -49.61 3.82
N LYS A 4 -30.53 -49.52 2.66
CA LYS A 4 -29.10 -49.20 2.60
C LYS A 4 -28.90 -47.84 3.28
N ARG A 5 -28.19 -47.80 4.40
CA ARG A 5 -27.74 -46.55 5.02
C ARG A 5 -26.27 -46.37 4.68
N SER A 6 -26.01 -45.99 3.42
CA SER A 6 -24.71 -45.45 3.02
C SER A 6 -24.44 -44.21 3.87
N HIS A 7 -23.49 -44.31 4.79
CA HIS A 7 -22.95 -43.17 5.49
C HIS A 7 -22.07 -42.38 4.51
N LEU A 8 -22.70 -41.56 3.68
CA LEU A 8 -22.05 -40.44 3.01
C LEU A 8 -21.71 -39.43 4.11
N LEU A 9 -20.46 -39.47 4.58
CA LEU A 9 -19.87 -38.38 5.34
C LEU A 9 -19.91 -37.13 4.45
N PRO A 10 -20.59 -36.05 4.87
CA PRO A 10 -20.61 -34.84 4.07
C PRO A 10 -19.23 -34.19 4.23
N LEU A 11 -18.46 -34.14 3.13
CA LEU A 11 -17.26 -33.32 3.01
C LEU A 11 -17.70 -31.85 3.01
N VAL A 12 -18.09 -31.32 4.17
CA VAL A 12 -18.57 -29.95 4.31
C VAL A 12 -17.36 -29.02 4.27
N GLY A 13 -17.09 -28.49 3.07
CA GLY A 13 -16.90 -27.06 2.87
C GLY A 13 -15.62 -26.44 3.41
N LEU A 14 -14.48 -26.79 2.83
CA LEU A 14 -13.28 -25.94 2.88
C LEU A 14 -13.36 -24.83 1.82
N ILE A 15 -14.46 -24.08 1.78
CA ILE A 15 -14.62 -22.94 0.86
C ILE A 15 -15.33 -21.81 1.60
N THR A 16 -14.66 -21.26 2.59
CA THR A 16 -15.01 -19.93 3.10
C THR A 16 -13.82 -19.00 2.94
N LEU A 17 -13.78 -18.44 1.74
CA LEU A 17 -13.56 -17.00 1.52
C LEU A 17 -12.10 -16.54 1.52
N LEU A 18 -11.47 -16.64 0.34
CA LEU A 18 -10.56 -15.59 -0.17
C LEU A 18 -11.30 -14.24 -0.39
N ALA A 19 -12.22 -13.86 0.48
CA ALA A 19 -12.91 -12.55 0.44
C ALA A 19 -11.98 -11.39 0.82
N GLY A 20 -10.66 -11.62 0.90
CA GLY A 20 -9.65 -10.59 1.06
C GLY A 20 -9.13 -10.01 -0.25
N CYS A 21 -9.41 -10.61 -1.41
CA CYS A 21 -8.78 -10.24 -2.69
C CYS A 21 -9.43 -9.05 -3.42
N THR A 22 -10.31 -8.28 -2.78
CA THR A 22 -10.50 -6.89 -3.20
C THR A 22 -9.43 -6.07 -2.48
N GLU A 23 -8.22 -6.12 -3.05
CA GLU A 23 -7.11 -5.31 -2.59
C GLU A 23 -7.46 -3.84 -2.91
N GLU A 24 -7.75 -3.08 -1.86
CA GLU A 24 -7.96 -1.64 -1.99
C GLU A 24 -6.63 -1.04 -2.45
N LYS A 25 -6.67 -0.38 -3.61
CA LYS A 25 -5.47 0.14 -4.27
C LYS A 25 -4.88 1.30 -3.46
N VAL A 26 -3.67 1.10 -2.95
CA VAL A 26 -2.88 2.15 -2.30
C VAL A 26 -2.39 3.14 -3.37
N PRO A 27 -2.59 4.46 -3.19
CA PRO A 27 -2.07 5.45 -4.12
C PRO A 27 -0.55 5.44 -4.20
N GLU A 28 0.00 5.66 -5.40
CA GLU A 28 1.44 5.71 -5.60
C GLU A 28 2.06 6.93 -4.90
N PRO A 29 3.28 6.80 -4.34
CA PRO A 29 3.95 7.90 -3.65
C PRO A 29 4.55 8.89 -4.66
N THR A 30 3.76 9.88 -5.07
CA THR A 30 4.17 10.97 -5.96
C THR A 30 4.23 12.30 -5.18
N ALA A 31 4.84 13.32 -5.79
CA ALA A 31 4.88 14.66 -5.19
C ALA A 31 3.48 15.24 -4.92
N ASP A 32 2.50 14.91 -5.77
CA ASP A 32 1.13 15.36 -5.60
C ASP A 32 0.42 14.56 -4.50
N ASN A 33 0.50 13.22 -4.55
CA ASN A 33 -0.18 12.34 -3.60
C ASN A 33 0.36 12.49 -2.17
N CYS A 34 1.67 12.71 -2.02
CA CYS A 34 2.32 12.96 -0.73
C CYS A 34 2.33 14.45 -0.34
N GLY A 35 1.71 15.31 -1.15
CA GLY A 35 1.59 16.74 -0.90
C GLY A 35 0.37 17.09 -0.04
N PRO A 36 0.35 18.28 0.59
CA PRO A 36 -0.67 18.67 1.56
C PRO A 36 -2.10 18.72 0.99
N GLN A 37 -2.26 18.81 -0.33
CA GLN A 37 -3.58 18.85 -0.98
C GLN A 37 -4.24 17.46 -1.07
N LEU A 38 -3.46 16.42 -1.35
CA LEU A 38 -3.99 15.08 -1.61
C LEU A 38 -3.67 14.08 -0.51
N TYR A 39 -2.70 14.34 0.36
CA TYR A 39 -2.27 13.41 1.40
C TYR A 39 -3.42 12.97 2.32
N GLU A 40 -4.10 13.93 2.96
CA GLU A 40 -5.22 13.65 3.86
C GLU A 40 -6.42 13.05 3.12
N LYS A 41 -6.65 13.48 1.87
CA LYS A 41 -7.72 12.93 1.02
C LYS A 41 -7.46 11.47 0.69
N ASN A 42 -6.22 11.13 0.32
CA ASN A 42 -5.79 9.78 0.01
C ASN A 42 -5.85 8.91 1.28
N LEU A 43 -5.38 9.40 2.43
CA LEU A 43 -5.51 8.70 3.71
C LEU A 43 -6.96 8.41 4.09
N ALA A 44 -7.84 9.41 3.98
CA ALA A 44 -9.26 9.26 4.29
C ALA A 44 -9.99 8.31 3.32
N SER A 45 -9.49 8.18 2.08
CA SER A 45 -10.05 7.26 1.09
C SER A 45 -9.74 5.78 1.35
N LEU A 46 -8.71 5.50 2.16
CA LEU A 46 -8.29 4.15 2.50
C LEU A 46 -9.07 3.64 3.70
N SER A 47 -9.86 2.60 3.49
CA SER A 47 -10.68 1.95 4.53
C SER A 47 -9.84 1.07 5.46
N LYS A 48 -8.79 0.42 4.93
CA LYS A 48 -7.96 -0.53 5.69
C LYS A 48 -6.81 0.18 6.40
N GLU A 49 -6.60 -0.14 7.67
CA GLU A 49 -5.48 0.44 8.44
C GLU A 49 -4.11 0.03 7.88
N ALA A 50 -3.98 -1.21 7.40
CA ALA A 50 -2.76 -1.68 6.74
C ALA A 50 -2.40 -0.80 5.53
N ASN A 51 -3.38 -0.51 4.68
CA ASN A 51 -3.20 0.35 3.50
C ASN A 51 -2.86 1.80 3.89
N ARG A 52 -3.48 2.34 4.94
CA ARG A 52 -3.12 3.68 5.47
C ARG A 52 -1.65 3.70 5.91
N LYS A 53 -1.21 2.70 6.66
CA LYS A 53 0.20 2.59 7.10
C LYS A 53 1.16 2.46 5.92
N GLU A 54 0.80 1.65 4.93
CA GLU A 54 1.59 1.49 3.71
C GLU A 54 1.72 2.82 2.94
N PHE A 55 0.62 3.55 2.76
CA PHE A 55 0.65 4.86 2.11
C PHE A 55 1.54 5.86 2.85
N ILE A 56 1.46 5.92 4.19
CA ILE A 56 2.32 6.79 5.02
C ILE A 56 3.80 6.44 4.81
N ALA A 57 4.16 5.17 4.96
CA ALA A 57 5.55 4.71 4.83
C ALA A 57 6.11 4.96 3.42
N ASN A 58 5.28 4.76 2.39
CA ASN A 58 5.66 5.03 1.00
C ASN A 58 5.90 6.53 0.77
N CYS A 59 5.06 7.41 1.31
CA CYS A 59 5.24 8.85 1.20
C CYS A 59 6.46 9.35 1.98
N GLU A 60 6.72 8.84 3.19
CA GLU A 60 7.93 9.15 3.95
C GLU A 60 9.19 8.78 3.16
N SER A 61 9.20 7.57 2.59
CA SER A 61 10.31 7.06 1.78
C SER A 61 10.54 7.91 0.52
N PHE A 62 9.47 8.28 -0.18
CA PHE A 62 9.55 9.16 -1.35
C PHE A 62 10.11 10.54 -1.01
N LEU A 63 9.62 11.16 0.07
CA LEU A 63 10.10 12.48 0.51
C LEU A 63 11.56 12.44 0.97
N ALA A 64 11.98 11.37 1.65
CA ALA A 64 13.37 11.15 1.99
C ALA A 64 14.25 11.04 0.74
N ALA A 65 13.86 10.22 -0.23
CA ALA A 65 14.57 10.08 -1.51
C ALA A 65 14.65 11.41 -2.27
N LYS A 66 13.56 12.18 -2.34
CA LYS A 66 13.51 13.50 -2.98
C LYS A 66 14.50 14.48 -2.34
N LYS A 67 14.60 14.49 -1.01
CA LYS A 67 15.58 15.33 -0.29
C LYS A 67 17.02 14.97 -0.67
N MET A 68 17.33 13.68 -0.80
CA MET A 68 18.65 13.21 -1.21
C MET A 68 19.01 13.65 -2.64
N THR A 69 18.05 13.65 -3.55
CA THR A 69 18.26 14.12 -4.94
C THR A 69 18.34 15.65 -5.08
N GLY A 70 17.93 16.40 -4.05
CA GLY A 70 18.04 17.85 -4.03
C GLY A 70 19.47 18.37 -3.86
N TRP A 71 20.41 17.50 -3.51
CA TRP A 71 21.82 17.86 -3.39
C TRP A 71 22.43 18.04 -4.79
N LYS A 72 22.59 19.30 -5.20
CA LYS A 72 23.27 19.66 -6.45
C LYS A 72 24.75 19.91 -6.12
N PHE A 73 25.65 19.24 -6.84
CA PHE A 73 27.08 19.51 -6.74
C PHE A 73 27.37 20.94 -7.21
N GLU A 74 27.65 21.84 -6.27
CA GLU A 74 28.15 23.18 -6.56
C GLU A 74 29.66 23.09 -6.79
N LYS A 75 30.11 23.45 -8.00
CA LYS A 75 31.55 23.51 -8.28
C LYS A 75 32.16 24.56 -7.37
N SER A 76 33.21 24.20 -6.63
CA SER A 76 33.92 25.15 -5.77
C SER A 76 34.27 26.42 -6.56
N PRO A 77 34.08 27.62 -5.99
CA PRO A 77 34.49 28.86 -6.64
C PRO A 77 35.94 28.73 -7.09
N LYS A 78 36.26 29.17 -8.32
CA LYS A 78 37.65 29.20 -8.77
C LYS A 78 38.44 30.07 -7.81
N GLY A 79 39.35 29.46 -7.06
CA GLY A 79 40.30 30.18 -6.22
C GLY A 79 41.04 31.21 -7.06
N LYS A 80 41.07 32.45 -6.60
CA LYS A 80 41.95 33.48 -7.12
C LYS A 80 43.30 33.26 -6.44
N TYR A 81 44.07 32.30 -6.94
CA TYR A 81 45.51 32.20 -6.66
C TYR A 81 46.26 33.10 -7.62
#